data_AF-A0A7S1B8F1-F1
#
_entry.id   AF-A0A7S1B8F1-F1
#
_cell.length_a   1.000
_cell.length_b   1.000
_cell.length_c   1.000
_cell.angle_alpha   90.00
_cell.angle_beta   90.00
_cell.angle_gamma   90.00
#
_symmetry.space_group_name_H-M   'P 1'
#
loop_
_entity.id
_entity.type
_entity.pdbx_description
1 polymer ?
#
loop_
_entity_poly.entity_id
_entity_poly.type
_entity_poly.pdbx_seq_one_letter_code
_entity_poly.pdbx_strand_id
1 'polypeptide(L)'
;MGDDVAKYARTRSILHVDDDLFLSEKLIRSMIRTFVKSGVNSFLGCFRERRYAHPAFGYSDQIPKEHKAKLKELKHNVVITRTMMLGRRWISKYNKNKKMLQFVNDEMNCEDIMISALVRSETNGRDPIYLPLTEEEYRTELPHPGGLSDVLFKKKDGNANEEDKRGWFVRRGDCALKAQEFFGKGVWG
;
A
#
# COMPACT_ATOMS: atom_id res chain seq x y z
N MET A 1 -6.94 7.62 4.44
CA MET A 1 -7.28 7.30 5.85
C MET A 1 -7.75 8.57 6.56
N GLY A 2 -9.02 8.62 7.01
CA GLY A 2 -9.61 9.84 7.57
C GLY A 2 -9.26 10.13 9.04
N ASP A 3 -9.51 11.37 9.47
CA ASP A 3 -9.29 11.82 10.86
C ASP A 3 -10.09 11.02 11.89
N ASP A 4 -11.28 10.55 11.51
CA ASP A 4 -12.12 9.73 12.37
C ASP A 4 -11.47 8.40 12.76
N VAL A 5 -10.66 7.81 11.88
CA VAL A 5 -9.97 6.54 12.18
C VAL A 5 -9.05 6.71 13.39
N ALA A 6 -8.28 7.80 13.43
CA ALA A 6 -7.40 8.10 14.56
C ALA A 6 -8.17 8.38 15.85
N LYS A 7 -9.34 9.02 15.74
CA LYS A 7 -10.21 9.39 16.87
C LYS A 7 -10.87 8.18 17.52
N TYR A 8 -11.38 7.22 16.73
CA TYR A 8 -12.19 6.12 17.24
C TYR A 8 -11.40 4.82 17.44
N ALA A 9 -10.26 4.62 16.78
CA ALA A 9 -9.48 3.40 16.96
C ALA A 9 -8.79 3.35 18.34
N ARG A 10 -9.12 2.32 19.12
CA ARG A 10 -8.55 2.06 20.46
C ARG A 10 -7.42 1.02 20.45
N THR A 11 -7.27 0.28 19.36
CA THR A 11 -6.27 -0.78 19.20
C THR A 11 -4.90 -0.21 18.84
N ARG A 12 -3.84 -1.00 19.06
CA ARG A 12 -2.46 -0.60 18.72
C ARG A 12 -2.22 -0.60 17.21
N SER A 13 -3.03 -1.35 16.47
CA SER A 13 -2.96 -1.55 15.03
C SER A 13 -4.35 -1.52 14.42
N ILE A 14 -4.39 -1.23 13.12
CA ILE A 14 -5.59 -1.12 12.31
C ILE A 14 -5.40 -2.05 11.12
N LEU A 15 -6.46 -2.78 10.77
CA LEU A 15 -6.56 -3.50 9.52
C LEU A 15 -7.33 -2.59 8.55
N HIS A 16 -6.66 -2.13 7.51
CA HIS A 16 -7.23 -1.38 6.42
C HIS A 16 -7.58 -2.33 5.28
N VAL A 17 -8.81 -2.24 4.80
CA VAL A 17 -9.34 -3.10 3.74
C VAL A 17 -10.16 -2.21 2.80
N ASP A 18 -9.93 -2.35 1.50
CA ASP A 18 -10.81 -1.73 0.49
C ASP A 18 -12.23 -2.29 0.63
N ASP A 19 -13.21 -1.48 0.24
CA ASP A 19 -14.63 -1.84 0.29
C ASP A 19 -15.06 -2.90 -0.75
N ASP A 20 -14.14 -3.25 -1.66
CA ASP A 20 -14.33 -4.28 -2.68
C ASP A 20 -13.70 -5.63 -2.32
N LEU A 21 -13.31 -5.85 -1.05
CA LEU A 21 -12.64 -7.07 -0.63
C LEU A 21 -13.35 -7.79 0.51
N PHE A 22 -13.60 -9.08 0.31
CA PHE A 22 -13.89 -10.02 1.39
C PHE A 22 -12.62 -10.74 1.82
N LEU A 23 -12.26 -10.62 3.10
CA LEU A 23 -11.13 -11.32 3.69
C LEU A 23 -11.62 -12.53 4.49
N SER A 24 -10.94 -13.67 4.34
CA SER A 24 -11.24 -14.82 5.19
C SER A 24 -10.77 -14.60 6.62
N GLU A 25 -11.47 -15.20 7.58
CA GLU A 25 -11.05 -15.17 8.99
C GLU A 25 -9.61 -15.68 9.17
N LYS A 26 -9.24 -16.72 8.41
CA LYS A 26 -7.90 -17.32 8.43
C LYS A 26 -6.82 -16.32 7.99
N LEU A 27 -7.13 -15.47 7.00
CA LEU A 27 -6.24 -14.38 6.58
C LEU A 27 -6.08 -13.34 7.69
N ILE A 28 -7.20 -12.83 8.21
CA ILE A 28 -7.22 -11.81 9.27
C ILE A 28 -6.40 -12.29 10.48
N ARG A 29 -6.61 -13.53 10.93
CA ARG A 29 -5.84 -14.13 12.03
C ARG A 29 -4.36 -14.23 11.71
N SER A 30 -3.99 -14.57 10.48
CA SER A 30 -2.59 -14.65 10.05
C SER A 30 -1.91 -13.29 10.03
N MET A 31 -2.61 -12.24 9.58
CA MET A 31 -2.14 -10.85 9.64
C MET A 31 -1.91 -10.42 11.08
N ILE A 32 -2.89 -10.63 11.96
CA ILE A 32 -2.78 -10.26 13.37
C ILE A 32 -1.61 -10.98 14.04
N ARG A 33 -1.52 -12.30 13.91
CA ARG A 33 -0.45 -13.10 14.51
C ARG A 33 0.92 -12.66 14.03
N THR A 34 1.07 -12.43 12.74
CA THR A 34 2.34 -12.00 12.15
C THR A 34 2.71 -10.61 12.63
N PHE A 35 1.76 -9.66 12.62
CA PHE A 35 1.98 -8.29 13.11
C PHE A 35 2.42 -8.28 14.58
N VAL A 36 1.74 -9.05 15.44
CA VAL A 36 2.08 -9.18 16.87
C VAL A 36 3.46 -9.83 17.05
N LYS A 37 3.72 -10.96 16.39
CA LYS A 37 4.98 -11.72 16.54
C LYS A 37 6.19 -10.91 16.10
N SER A 38 6.05 -10.15 15.03
CA SER A 38 7.14 -9.35 14.48
C SER A 38 7.36 -8.05 15.26
N GLY A 39 6.53 -7.79 16.29
CA GLY A 39 6.64 -6.65 17.21
C GLY A 39 6.65 -5.31 16.48
N VAL A 40 6.10 -5.27 15.26
CA VAL A 40 6.58 -4.28 14.31
C VAL A 40 6.02 -2.94 14.59
N ASN A 41 6.96 -2.04 14.65
CA ASN A 41 6.78 -0.68 14.26
C ASN A 41 6.83 -0.52 12.72
N SER A 42 6.01 -1.25 11.95
CA SER A 42 5.99 -1.18 10.48
C SER A 42 4.58 -1.48 9.95
N PHE A 43 4.49 -1.78 8.66
CA PHE A 43 3.30 -2.15 7.92
C PHE A 43 3.43 -3.60 7.44
N LEU A 44 2.31 -4.29 7.45
CA LEU A 44 2.16 -5.65 6.96
C LEU A 44 1.16 -5.64 5.81
N GLY A 45 1.53 -6.21 4.68
CA GLY A 45 0.66 -6.33 3.50
C GLY A 45 0.54 -7.75 3.00
N CYS A 46 -0.32 -7.96 2.01
CA CYS A 46 -0.33 -9.22 1.27
C CYS A 46 0.78 -9.20 0.21
N PHE A 47 1.38 -10.35 -0.06
CA PHE A 47 2.44 -10.44 -1.07
C PHE A 47 2.00 -9.93 -2.46
N ARG A 48 0.73 -10.03 -2.86
CA ARG A 48 0.24 -9.51 -4.16
C ARG A 48 0.31 -7.98 -4.30
N GLU A 49 0.28 -7.27 -3.17
CA GLU A 49 0.21 -5.81 -3.10
C GLU A 49 1.59 -5.16 -2.96
N ARG A 50 2.63 -5.99 -2.97
CA ARG A 50 4.02 -5.54 -2.91
C ARG A 50 4.38 -4.76 -4.16
N ARG A 51 5.09 -3.66 -3.97
CA ARG A 51 5.58 -2.79 -5.03
C ARG A 51 6.98 -2.30 -4.70
N TYR A 52 7.66 -1.83 -5.72
CA TYR A 52 8.96 -1.20 -5.66
C TYR A 52 8.82 0.28 -5.92
N ALA A 53 9.49 1.08 -5.10
CA ALA A 53 9.82 2.46 -5.37
C ALA A 53 11.35 2.59 -5.35
N HIS A 54 11.95 3.27 -6.32
CA HIS A 54 13.40 3.48 -6.36
C HIS A 54 13.73 4.71 -7.24
N PRO A 55 14.75 5.53 -6.89
CA PRO A 55 15.10 6.72 -7.68
C PRO A 55 15.41 6.41 -9.15
N ALA A 56 15.94 5.23 -9.45
CA ALA A 56 16.37 4.85 -10.79
C ALA A 56 15.21 4.58 -11.78
N PHE A 57 14.04 4.15 -11.29
CA PHE A 57 12.93 3.74 -12.15
C PHE A 57 11.55 4.20 -11.66
N GLY A 58 11.49 5.01 -10.59
CA GLY A 58 10.24 5.45 -10.00
C GLY A 58 9.52 4.30 -9.30
N TYR A 59 8.35 3.92 -9.79
CA TYR A 59 7.45 2.96 -9.15
C TYR A 59 7.11 1.79 -10.09
N SER A 60 7.15 0.57 -9.56
CA SER A 60 6.89 -0.64 -10.36
C SER A 60 6.41 -1.83 -9.51
N ASP A 61 5.77 -2.79 -10.15
CA ASP A 61 5.48 -4.11 -9.57
C ASP A 61 6.68 -5.08 -9.63
N GLN A 62 7.63 -4.80 -10.52
CA GLN A 62 8.85 -5.59 -10.72
C GLN A 62 10.03 -4.67 -11.03
N ILE A 63 11.24 -5.08 -10.60
CA ILE A 63 12.45 -4.35 -10.95
C ILE A 63 12.66 -4.44 -12.47
N PRO A 64 12.73 -3.31 -13.20
CA PRO A 64 12.94 -3.32 -14.64
C PRO A 64 14.23 -4.04 -15.04
N LYS A 65 14.24 -4.66 -16.22
CA LYS A 65 15.32 -5.58 -16.65
C LYS A 65 16.69 -4.90 -16.65
N GLU A 66 16.73 -3.65 -17.10
CA GLU A 66 17.88 -2.75 -17.16
C GLU A 66 18.49 -2.44 -15.77
N HIS A 67 17.70 -2.57 -14.70
CA HIS A 67 18.15 -2.31 -13.32
C HIS A 67 18.34 -3.58 -12.50
N LYS A 68 17.77 -4.72 -12.94
CA LYS A 68 17.73 -5.98 -12.19
C LYS A 68 19.10 -6.47 -11.74
N ALA A 69 20.16 -6.25 -12.54
CA ALA A 69 21.51 -6.65 -12.19
C ALA A 69 22.12 -5.83 -11.04
N LYS A 70 21.81 -4.52 -10.98
CA LYS A 70 22.34 -3.58 -9.99
C LYS A 70 21.53 -3.59 -8.69
N LEU A 71 20.25 -3.93 -8.76
CA LEU A 71 19.29 -3.84 -7.66
C LEU A 71 18.80 -5.23 -7.21
N LYS A 72 19.62 -6.27 -7.32
CA LYS A 72 19.24 -7.65 -6.97
C LYS A 72 18.77 -7.79 -5.52
N GLU A 73 19.31 -6.96 -4.63
CA GLU A 73 19.00 -6.98 -3.19
C GLU A 73 17.82 -6.09 -2.81
N LEU A 74 17.31 -5.27 -3.76
CA LEU A 74 16.17 -4.40 -3.49
C LEU A 74 14.95 -5.25 -3.12
N LYS A 75 14.43 -5.00 -1.93
CA LYS A 75 13.20 -5.60 -1.43
C LYS A 75 12.02 -4.71 -1.79
N HIS A 76 10.84 -5.31 -1.81
CA HIS A 76 9.61 -4.55 -1.99
C HIS A 76 9.42 -3.61 -0.81
N ASN A 77 9.33 -2.33 -1.09
CA ASN A 77 9.37 -1.27 -0.09
C ASN A 77 8.06 -0.45 -0.04
N VAL A 78 7.07 -0.79 -0.87
CA VAL A 78 5.74 -0.17 -0.86
C VAL A 78 4.65 -1.24 -0.81
N VAL A 79 3.66 -1.03 0.07
CA VAL A 79 2.44 -1.86 0.17
C VAL A 79 1.25 -1.05 -0.34
N ILE A 80 0.55 -1.53 -1.36
CA ILE A 80 -0.71 -0.91 -1.81
C ILE A 80 -1.77 -1.04 -0.71
N THR A 81 -2.55 0.03 -0.49
CA THR A 81 -3.58 0.16 0.55
C THR A 81 -4.82 -0.73 0.40
N ARG A 82 -4.77 -1.85 -0.32
CA ARG A 82 -5.94 -2.73 -0.49
C ARG A 82 -6.21 -3.63 0.71
N THR A 83 -5.18 -4.26 1.25
CA THR A 83 -5.27 -5.09 2.46
C THR A 83 -3.99 -4.96 3.26
N MET A 84 -3.98 -4.03 4.22
CA MET A 84 -2.80 -3.78 5.04
C MET A 84 -3.12 -3.73 6.53
N MET A 85 -2.17 -4.15 7.34
CA MET A 85 -2.19 -3.94 8.77
C MET A 85 -1.07 -2.99 9.17
N LEU A 86 -1.43 -1.90 9.86
CA LEU A 86 -0.49 -0.87 10.25
C LEU A 86 -0.69 -0.43 11.70
N GLY A 87 0.39 0.03 12.34
CA GLY A 87 0.30 0.61 13.68
C GLY A 87 -0.53 1.89 13.70
N ARG A 88 -1.44 2.04 14.66
CA ARG A 88 -2.30 3.23 14.84
C ARG A 88 -1.50 4.53 14.92
N ARG A 89 -0.31 4.47 15.51
CA ARG A 89 0.60 5.62 15.62
C ARG A 89 0.98 6.22 14.25
N TRP A 90 1.05 5.40 13.20
CA TRP A 90 1.37 5.86 11.85
C TRP A 90 0.22 6.65 11.24
N ILE A 91 -1.01 6.22 11.48
CA ILE A 91 -2.21 6.98 11.10
C ILE A 91 -2.25 8.32 11.82
N SER A 92 -1.93 8.34 13.12
CA SER A 92 -1.84 9.61 13.86
C SER A 92 -0.76 10.54 13.31
N LYS A 93 0.43 10.01 12.96
CA LYS A 93 1.49 10.82 12.32
C LYS A 93 1.06 11.31 10.94
N TYR A 94 0.41 10.43 10.17
CA TYR A 94 -0.07 10.73 8.83
C TYR A 94 -1.06 11.89 8.85
N ASN A 95 -2.08 11.82 9.72
CA ASN A 95 -3.11 12.85 9.83
C ASN A 95 -2.59 14.18 10.40
N LYS A 96 -1.52 14.17 11.20
CA LYS A 96 -0.91 15.41 11.72
C LYS A 96 -0.10 16.16 10.68
N ASN A 97 0.31 15.52 9.59
CA ASN A 97 1.13 16.13 8.56
C ASN A 97 0.27 16.77 7.47
N LYS A 98 -0.17 18.01 7.71
CA LYS A 98 -1.04 18.76 6.78
C LYS A 98 -0.48 18.89 5.37
N LYS A 99 0.84 19.04 5.23
CA LYS A 99 1.49 19.14 3.90
C LYS A 99 1.35 17.83 3.12
N MET A 100 1.55 16.70 3.79
CA MET A 100 1.36 15.39 3.18
C MET A 100 -0.11 15.12 2.84
N LEU A 101 -1.05 15.49 3.72
CA LEU A 101 -2.48 15.35 3.43
C LEU A 101 -2.90 16.18 2.22
N GLN A 102 -2.46 17.43 2.16
CA GLN A 102 -2.71 18.31 1.02
C GLN A 102 -2.20 17.67 -0.27
N PHE A 103 -0.95 17.18 -0.25
CA PHE A 103 -0.36 16.48 -1.38
C PHE A 103 -1.18 15.26 -1.85
N VAL A 104 -1.59 14.40 -0.91
CA VAL A 104 -2.36 13.20 -1.25
C VAL A 104 -3.73 13.55 -1.83
N ASN A 105 -4.35 14.63 -1.33
CA ASN A 105 -5.61 15.13 -1.86
C ASN A 105 -5.45 15.72 -3.27
N ASP A 106 -4.40 16.50 -3.50
CA ASP A 106 -4.16 17.17 -4.79
C ASP A 106 -3.82 16.18 -5.91
N GLU A 107 -3.01 15.17 -5.62
CA GLU A 107 -2.59 14.21 -6.64
C GLU A 107 -3.59 13.08 -6.89
N MET A 108 -4.51 12.84 -5.95
CA MET A 108 -5.42 11.70 -5.90
C MET A 108 -4.72 10.34 -6.08
N ASN A 109 -4.81 9.45 -5.07
CA ASN A 109 -4.25 8.08 -5.07
C ASN A 109 -2.75 7.93 -4.71
N CYS A 110 -2.10 8.89 -4.05
CA CYS A 110 -0.72 8.68 -3.54
C CYS A 110 -0.66 8.13 -2.10
N GLU A 111 -1.80 7.75 -1.49
CA GLU A 111 -1.87 7.45 -0.05
C GLU A 111 -0.93 6.33 0.41
N ASP A 112 -0.98 5.18 -0.27
CA ASP A 112 -0.15 3.99 -0.03
C ASP A 112 1.35 4.26 -0.13
N ILE A 113 1.77 5.05 -1.13
CA ILE A 113 3.16 5.45 -1.33
C ILE A 113 3.60 6.39 -0.21
N MET A 114 2.80 7.41 0.10
CA MET A 114 3.14 8.39 1.13
C MET A 114 3.18 7.78 2.52
N ILE A 115 2.25 6.88 2.85
CA ILE A 115 2.27 6.19 4.14
C ILE A 115 3.44 5.19 4.23
N SER A 116 3.78 4.49 3.14
CA SER A 116 4.96 3.63 3.08
C SER A 116 6.25 4.45 3.28
N ALA A 117 6.36 5.60 2.62
CA ALA A 117 7.50 6.51 2.74
C ALA A 117 7.64 7.07 4.16
N LEU A 118 6.54 7.54 4.76
CA LEU A 118 6.49 8.00 6.15
C LEU A 118 7.04 6.93 7.09
N VAL A 119 6.50 5.71 7.02
CA VAL A 119 6.92 4.66 7.94
C VAL A 119 8.40 4.29 7.71
N ARG A 120 8.87 4.20 6.46
CA ARG A 120 10.29 3.94 6.17
C ARG A 120 11.20 5.03 6.72
N SER A 121 10.87 6.31 6.52
CA SER A 121 11.66 7.44 7.04
C SER A 121 11.80 7.39 8.57
N GLU A 122 10.76 6.90 9.25
CA GLU A 122 10.67 6.82 10.70
C GLU A 122 11.17 5.49 11.29
N THR A 123 11.59 4.57 10.42
CA THR A 123 12.08 3.23 10.81
C THR A 123 13.43 2.90 10.19
N ASN A 124 14.18 3.93 9.79
CA ASN A 124 15.50 3.81 9.17
C ASN A 124 15.47 2.88 7.94
N GLY A 125 14.49 3.07 7.07
CA GLY A 125 14.36 2.33 5.81
C GLY A 125 13.87 0.89 5.98
N ARG A 126 13.28 0.52 7.12
CA ARG A 126 12.77 -0.84 7.34
C ARG A 126 11.68 -1.18 6.32
N ASP A 127 11.87 -2.29 5.61
CA ASP A 127 10.89 -2.79 4.65
C ASP A 127 9.59 -3.27 5.33
N PRO A 128 8.46 -3.20 4.61
CA PRO A 128 7.24 -3.90 4.97
C PRO A 128 7.42 -5.41 5.11
N ILE A 129 6.55 -6.01 5.92
CA ILE A 129 6.41 -7.47 6.00
C ILE A 129 5.29 -7.90 5.06
N TYR A 130 5.56 -8.90 4.24
CA TYR A 130 4.56 -9.47 3.36
C TYR A 130 4.16 -10.86 3.83
N LEU A 131 2.86 -11.09 3.97
CA LEU A 131 2.37 -12.45 4.15
C LEU A 131 2.48 -13.24 2.85
N PRO A 132 3.15 -14.41 2.86
CA PRO A 132 3.07 -15.32 1.74
C PRO A 132 1.64 -15.87 1.68
N LEU A 133 0.88 -15.46 0.68
CA LEU A 133 -0.48 -15.95 0.44
C LEU A 133 -0.49 -16.71 -0.90
N THR A 134 -1.09 -17.90 -0.89
CA THR A 134 -1.54 -18.60 -2.09
C THR A 134 -2.97 -18.11 -2.39
N GLU A 135 -3.20 -17.63 -3.61
CA GLU A 135 -4.06 -16.47 -3.90
C GLU A 135 -5.59 -16.63 -3.79
N GLU A 136 -6.14 -17.81 -3.52
CA GLU A 136 -7.60 -18.04 -3.69
C GLU A 136 -8.36 -18.34 -2.40
N GLU A 137 -7.72 -18.88 -1.36
CA GLU A 137 -8.44 -19.31 -0.13
C GLU A 137 -8.68 -18.17 0.87
N TYR A 138 -8.03 -17.03 0.69
CA TYR A 138 -7.87 -16.02 1.75
C TYR A 138 -8.58 -14.71 1.47
N ARG A 139 -8.92 -14.44 0.21
CA ARG A 139 -9.50 -13.18 -0.22
C ARG A 139 -10.35 -13.38 -1.46
N THR A 140 -11.50 -12.74 -1.48
CA THR A 140 -12.37 -12.64 -2.65
C THR A 140 -12.48 -11.19 -3.03
N GLU A 141 -12.13 -10.86 -4.29
CA GLU A 141 -12.43 -9.54 -4.84
C GLU A 141 -13.90 -9.50 -5.25
N LEU A 142 -14.59 -8.44 -4.85
CA LEU A 142 -15.94 -8.17 -5.27
C LEU A 142 -15.93 -7.62 -6.70
N PRO A 143 -17.01 -7.87 -7.46
CA PRO A 143 -17.07 -7.45 -8.85
C PRO A 143 -17.04 -5.92 -9.02
N HIS A 144 -17.42 -5.15 -7.99
CA HIS A 144 -17.49 -3.69 -8.03
C HIS A 144 -17.07 -3.03 -6.70
N PRO A 145 -16.46 -1.84 -6.75
CA PRO A 145 -16.27 -0.97 -5.58
C PRO A 145 -17.56 -0.75 -4.79
N GLY A 146 -17.46 -0.82 -3.46
CA GLY A 146 -18.61 -0.62 -2.55
C GLY A 146 -19.50 -1.84 -2.31
N GLY A 147 -19.31 -2.96 -3.02
CA GLY A 147 -19.77 -4.30 -2.64
C GLY A 147 -21.27 -4.57 -2.43
N LEU A 148 -22.14 -3.54 -2.53
CA LEU A 148 -23.56 -3.57 -2.14
C LEU A 148 -24.52 -3.25 -3.29
N SER A 149 -24.05 -3.14 -4.53
CA SER A 149 -24.95 -2.90 -5.65
C SER A 149 -25.65 -4.19 -6.08
N ASP A 150 -26.95 -4.32 -5.79
CA ASP A 150 -27.87 -5.39 -6.24
C ASP A 150 -28.04 -5.48 -7.77
N VAL A 151 -27.19 -4.83 -8.55
CA VAL A 151 -27.39 -4.74 -9.98
C VAL A 151 -26.58 -5.80 -10.68
N LEU A 152 -27.30 -6.85 -11.10
CA LEU A 152 -26.99 -7.77 -12.18
C LEU A 152 -26.55 -7.02 -13.44
N PHE A 153 -25.35 -6.46 -13.46
CA PHE A 153 -24.74 -5.94 -14.67
C PHE A 153 -23.63 -6.87 -15.10
N LYS A 154 -23.89 -7.47 -16.27
CA LYS A 154 -22.96 -8.27 -17.06
C LYS A 154 -21.58 -7.58 -17.07
N LYS A 155 -20.54 -8.40 -16.84
CA LYS A 155 -19.15 -8.12 -17.18
C LYS A 155 -19.07 -7.37 -18.52
N LYS A 156 -18.85 -6.07 -18.45
CA LYS A 156 -18.19 -5.22 -19.45
C LYS A 156 -17.02 -4.60 -18.69
N ASP A 157 -15.75 -4.71 -19.04
CA ASP A 157 -15.08 -5.32 -20.17
C ASP A 157 -13.66 -5.66 -19.67
N GLY A 158 -13.09 -6.77 -20.14
CA GLY A 158 -11.75 -7.24 -19.79
C GLY A 158 -10.60 -6.41 -20.36
N ASN A 159 -10.83 -5.12 -20.64
CA ASN A 159 -9.85 -4.21 -21.24
C ASN A 159 -9.82 -2.89 -20.45
N ALA A 160 -9.27 -2.91 -19.24
CA ALA A 160 -8.60 -1.69 -18.78
C ALA A 160 -7.46 -1.44 -19.78
N ASN A 161 -7.60 -0.43 -20.64
CA ASN A 161 -6.69 -0.15 -21.74
C ASN A 161 -5.24 -0.13 -21.21
N GLU A 162 -4.28 -0.67 -21.97
CA GLU A 162 -2.86 -0.61 -21.56
C GLU A 162 -2.40 0.84 -21.30
N GLU A 163 -3.03 1.81 -21.97
CA GLU A 163 -2.85 3.24 -21.71
C GLU A 163 -3.28 3.66 -20.30
N ASP A 164 -4.38 3.12 -19.77
CA ASP A 164 -4.83 3.39 -18.39
C ASP A 164 -3.85 2.81 -17.38
N LYS A 165 -3.33 1.59 -17.64
CA LYS A 165 -2.30 0.97 -16.81
C LYS A 165 -1.01 1.78 -16.84
N ARG A 166 -0.56 2.20 -18.03
CA ARG A 166 0.66 3.01 -18.19
C ARG A 166 0.50 4.37 -17.49
N GLY A 167 -0.64 5.03 -17.69
CA GLY A 167 -0.97 6.28 -17.00
C GLY A 167 -0.99 6.11 -15.48
N TRP A 168 -1.49 4.98 -14.98
CA TRP A 168 -1.45 4.66 -13.56
C TRP A 168 -0.02 4.54 -13.03
N PHE A 169 0.85 3.77 -13.70
CA PHE A 169 2.25 3.64 -13.27
C PHE A 169 3.03 4.96 -13.33
N VAL A 170 2.80 5.79 -14.34
CA VAL A 170 3.42 7.12 -14.43
C VAL A 170 3.02 7.98 -13.22
N ARG A 171 1.72 8.09 -12.93
CA ARG A 171 1.22 8.84 -11.76
C ARG A 171 1.82 8.31 -10.45
N ARG A 172 1.94 6.98 -10.30
CA ARG A 172 2.57 6.39 -9.11
C ARG A 172 4.09 6.63 -9.05
N GLY A 173 4.76 6.68 -10.19
CA GLY A 173 6.15 7.09 -10.31
C GLY A 173 6.35 8.52 -9.78
N ASP A 174 5.47 9.44 -10.19
CA ASP A 174 5.48 10.83 -9.71
C ASP A 174 5.22 10.91 -8.19
N CYS A 175 4.25 10.14 -7.67
CA CYS A 175 4.04 10.03 -6.22
C CYS A 175 5.32 9.57 -5.50
N ALA A 176 6.03 8.58 -6.04
CA ALA A 176 7.26 8.04 -5.42
C ALA A 176 8.39 9.07 -5.44
N LEU A 177 8.55 9.83 -6.53
CA LEU A 177 9.53 10.92 -6.61
C LEU A 177 9.22 12.04 -5.63
N LYS A 178 7.95 12.47 -5.55
CA LYS A 178 7.55 13.52 -4.59
C LYS A 178 7.66 13.06 -3.14
N ALA A 179 7.38 11.79 -2.86
CA ALA A 179 7.64 11.20 -1.54
C ALA A 179 9.14 11.26 -1.20
N GLN A 180 10.03 11.03 -2.17
CA GLN A 180 11.46 11.16 -1.99
C GLN A 180 11.89 12.61 -1.74
N GLU A 181 11.27 13.58 -2.41
CA GLU A 181 11.50 15.00 -2.12
C GLU A 181 11.05 15.36 -0.70
N PHE A 182 9.92 14.81 -0.26
CA PHE A 182 9.34 15.07 1.04
C PHE A 182 10.13 14.46 2.20
N PHE A 183 10.53 13.18 2.07
CA PHE A 183 11.15 12.39 3.14
C PHE A 183 12.68 12.22 2.97
N GLY A 184 13.24 12.68 1.86
CA GLY A 184 14.67 12.61 1.55
C GLY A 184 15.05 11.47 0.60
N LYS A 185 16.20 11.63 -0.08
CA LYS A 185 16.71 10.71 -1.12
C LYS A 185 16.89 9.26 -0.67
N GLY A 186 17.11 9.04 0.63
CA GLY A 186 17.31 7.71 1.20
C GLY A 186 16.02 6.93 1.49
N VAL A 187 14.84 7.53 1.33
CA VAL A 187 13.58 6.86 1.75
C VAL A 187 13.30 5.58 0.96
N TRP A 188 13.78 5.49 -0.29
CA TRP A 188 13.60 4.33 -1.18
C TRP A 188 14.84 3.47 -1.38
N GLY A 189 15.99 3.90 -0.84
CA GLY A 189 17.25 3.18 -0.89
C GLY A 189 17.39 2.13 0.21
#